data_AF-A0AAE1T270-F1
#
_entry.id   AF-A0AAE1T270-F1
#
_cell.length_a   1.000
_cell.length_b   1.000
_cell.length_c   1.000
_cell.angle_alpha   90.00
_cell.angle_beta   90.00
_cell.angle_gamma   90.00
#
_symmetry.space_group_name_H-M   'P 1'
#
loop_
_entity.id
_entity.type
_entity.pdbx_description
1 polymer ?
#
loop_
_entity_poly.entity_id
_entity_poly.type
_entity_poly.pdbx_seq_one_letter_code
_entity_poly.pdbx_strand_id
1 'polypeptide(L)'
;MATIASGALVTLEELLPSSPHFKHGISLRVTGKLQDYDVETAIAVIVDRNASLKVDTQHLNLNLRIGSIIQFIGELLLEPDHEAVLKARVGRNIDGMDLNLYRQSLQLLRDFQAGR
;
A
#
# COMPACT_ATOMS: atom_id res chain seq x y z
N MET A 1 18.10 0.27 -18.50
CA MET A 1 16.98 -0.22 -17.68
C MET A 1 16.93 0.62 -16.42
N ALA A 2 15.80 1.27 -16.11
CA ALA A 2 15.65 1.98 -14.85
C ALA A 2 15.60 0.98 -13.69
N THR A 3 16.36 1.21 -12.62
CA THR A 3 16.41 0.34 -11.46
C THR A 3 15.09 0.45 -10.70
N ILE A 4 14.29 -0.62 -10.72
CA ILE A 4 13.02 -0.67 -9.99
C ILE A 4 13.32 -0.93 -8.50
N ALA A 5 12.93 0.00 -7.63
CA ALA A 5 13.01 -0.19 -6.18
C ALA A 5 12.04 -1.28 -5.69
N SER A 6 12.44 -2.07 -4.69
CA SER A 6 11.73 -3.28 -4.21
C SER A 6 10.41 -3.00 -3.46
N GLY A 7 10.18 -1.75 -3.06
CA GLY A 7 9.05 -1.33 -2.25
C GLY A 7 9.31 -1.52 -0.75
N ALA A 8 9.44 -0.41 0.00
CA ALA A 8 9.54 -0.46 1.45
C ALA A 8 8.24 -0.98 2.06
N LEU A 9 8.36 -1.96 2.96
CA LEU A 9 7.23 -2.65 3.56
C LEU A 9 6.67 -1.87 4.74
N VAL A 10 5.49 -1.29 4.56
CA VAL A 10 4.88 -0.35 5.51
C VAL A 10 3.41 -0.68 5.74
N THR A 11 2.93 -0.42 6.95
CA THR A 11 1.51 -0.42 7.27
C THR A 11 0.90 0.92 6.88
N LEU A 12 -0.42 0.96 6.66
CA LEU A 12 -1.09 2.22 6.31
C LEU A 12 -1.01 3.26 7.44
N GLU A 13 -0.98 2.81 8.70
CA GLU A 13 -0.83 3.67 9.88
C GLU A 13 0.52 4.41 9.94
N GLU A 14 1.53 3.91 9.22
CA GLU A 14 2.87 4.52 9.15
C GLU A 14 3.00 5.56 8.03
N LEU A 15 1.99 5.69 7.17
CA LEU A 15 1.97 6.68 6.08
C LEU A 15 1.44 8.04 6.57
N LEU A 16 2.12 8.57 7.58
CA LEU A 16 1.86 9.90 8.11
C LEU A 16 2.79 10.93 7.45
N PRO A 17 2.38 12.21 7.29
CA PRO A 17 3.24 13.24 6.70
C PRO A 17 4.61 13.43 7.37
N SER A 18 4.75 13.08 8.65
CA SER A 18 6.01 13.13 9.40
C SER A 18 6.91 11.90 9.19
N SER A 19 6.41 10.85 8.54
CA SER A 19 7.10 9.58 8.35
C SER A 19 8.14 9.66 7.23
N PRO A 20 9.29 8.97 7.34
CA PRO A 20 10.24 8.84 6.24
C PRO A 20 9.64 8.13 5.02
N HIS A 21 8.52 7.42 5.20
CA HIS A 21 7.80 6.72 4.14
C HIS A 21 6.80 7.61 3.38
N PHE A 22 6.57 8.84 3.84
CA PHE A 22 5.68 9.80 3.19
C PHE A 22 6.49 10.78 2.34
N LYS A 23 7.06 10.26 1.24
CA LYS A 23 7.88 11.05 0.31
C LYS A 23 7.47 10.77 -1.12
N HIS A 24 7.34 11.81 -1.93
CA HIS A 24 7.03 11.67 -3.34
C HIS A 24 8.05 10.76 -4.05
N GLY A 25 7.55 9.79 -4.83
CA GLY A 25 8.32 8.85 -5.62
C GLY A 25 8.91 7.67 -4.85
N ILE A 26 8.70 7.57 -3.53
CA ILE A 26 9.19 6.40 -2.78
C ILE A 26 8.39 5.16 -3.16
N SER A 27 9.08 4.05 -3.38
CA SER A 27 8.41 2.78 -3.64
C SER A 27 7.98 2.14 -2.33
N LEU A 28 6.70 1.74 -2.24
CA LEU A 28 6.09 1.15 -1.06
C LEU A 28 5.43 -0.19 -1.38
N ARG A 29 5.37 -1.06 -0.39
CA ARG A 29 4.51 -2.26 -0.35
C ARG A 29 3.52 -2.10 0.79
N VAL A 30 2.25 -2.03 0.45
CA VAL A 30 1.15 -1.81 1.39
C VAL A 30 0.12 -2.93 1.28
N THR A 31 -0.62 -3.15 2.34
CA THR A 31 -1.69 -4.16 2.41
C THR A 31 -2.89 -3.54 3.11
N GLY A 32 -4.07 -3.74 2.54
CA GLY A 32 -5.31 -3.24 3.13
C GLY A 32 -6.53 -3.92 2.54
N LYS A 33 -7.66 -3.75 3.22
CA LYS A 33 -8.97 -4.19 2.76
C LYS A 33 -9.50 -3.17 1.77
N LEU A 34 -9.90 -3.60 0.58
CA LEU A 34 -10.55 -2.75 -0.40
C LEU A 34 -11.90 -2.28 0.15
N GLN A 35 -12.04 -0.97 0.36
CA GLN A 35 -13.25 -0.35 0.87
C GLN A 35 -14.10 0.22 -0.26
N ASP A 36 -13.46 0.84 -1.25
CA ASP A 36 -14.13 1.48 -2.36
C ASP A 36 -13.31 1.34 -3.65
N TYR A 37 -13.98 1.45 -4.80
CA TYR A 37 -13.34 1.44 -6.11
C TYR A 37 -14.15 2.23 -7.12
N ASP A 38 -13.55 3.28 -7.65
CA ASP A 38 -14.10 4.06 -8.77
C ASP A 38 -13.57 3.49 -10.09
N VAL A 39 -14.49 3.00 -10.91
CA VAL A 39 -14.19 2.38 -12.21
C VAL A 39 -13.81 3.44 -13.27
N GLU A 40 -14.33 4.66 -13.16
CA GLU A 40 -14.06 5.73 -14.13
C GLU A 40 -12.63 6.25 -13.98
N THR A 41 -12.20 6.47 -12.75
CA THR A 41 -10.85 6.97 -12.44
C THR A 41 -9.83 5.87 -12.18
N ALA A 42 -10.27 4.61 -12.08
CA ALA A 42 -9.46 3.47 -11.65
C ALA A 42 -8.77 3.66 -10.28
N ILE A 43 -9.41 4.42 -9.38
CA ILE A 43 -8.92 4.66 -8.03
C ILE A 43 -9.57 3.68 -7.05
N ALA A 44 -8.73 2.90 -6.38
CA ALA A 44 -9.13 2.04 -5.27
C ALA A 44 -8.84 2.74 -3.94
N VAL A 45 -9.71 2.54 -2.96
CA VAL A 45 -9.47 2.96 -1.57
C VAL A 45 -9.28 1.71 -0.72
N ILE A 46 -8.08 1.55 -0.15
CA ILE A 46 -7.82 0.49 0.82
C ILE A 46 -7.78 1.06 2.23
N VAL A 47 -8.22 0.24 3.19
CA VAL A 47 -8.19 0.59 4.61
C VAL A 47 -7.49 -0.50 5.42
N ASP A 48 -6.74 -0.06 6.42
CA ASP A 48 -6.20 -0.92 7.46
C ASP A 48 -6.32 -0.18 8.80
N ARG A 49 -7.11 -0.75 9.72
CA ARG A 49 -7.47 -0.14 11.01
C ARG A 49 -8.05 1.27 10.81
N ASN A 50 -7.36 2.30 11.30
CA ASN A 50 -7.81 3.70 11.27
C ASN A 50 -7.14 4.51 10.15
N ALA A 51 -6.42 3.86 9.24
CA ALA A 51 -5.75 4.50 8.11
C ALA A 51 -6.34 4.03 6.78
N SER A 52 -6.36 4.94 5.81
CA SER A 52 -6.79 4.69 4.43
C SER A 52 -5.76 5.21 3.44
N LEU A 53 -5.75 4.63 2.24
CA LEU A 53 -4.87 5.05 1.16
C LEU A 53 -5.58 4.89 -0.18
N LYS A 54 -5.51 5.93 -1.01
CA LYS A 54 -5.90 5.88 -2.42
C LYS A 54 -4.82 5.17 -3.22
N VAL A 55 -5.24 4.31 -4.14
CA VAL A 55 -4.36 3.53 -4.99
C VAL A 55 -4.82 3.70 -6.44
N ASP A 56 -3.96 4.26 -7.27
CA ASP A 56 -4.16 4.31 -8.72
C ASP A 56 -3.84 2.92 -9.30
N THR A 57 -4.87 2.33 -9.91
CA THR A 57 -4.83 0.99 -10.51
C THR A 57 -4.99 1.01 -12.03
N GLN A 58 -4.90 2.18 -12.69
CA GLN A 58 -5.16 2.36 -14.12
C GLN A 58 -4.35 1.43 -15.04
N HIS A 59 -3.17 1.00 -14.59
CA HIS A 59 -2.28 0.11 -15.34
C HIS A 59 -2.35 -1.36 -14.92
N LEU A 60 -3.29 -1.73 -14.05
CA LEU A 60 -3.41 -3.07 -13.50
C LEU A 60 -4.66 -3.78 -14.01
N ASN A 61 -4.52 -5.05 -14.37
CA ASN A 61 -5.65 -5.92 -14.67
C ASN A 61 -5.93 -6.81 -13.46
N LEU A 62 -6.78 -6.32 -12.54
CA LEU A 62 -7.09 -6.99 -11.28
C LEU A 62 -8.60 -7.17 -11.12
N ASN A 63 -8.99 -8.31 -10.56
CA ASN A 63 -10.35 -8.51 -10.09
C ASN A 63 -10.51 -7.89 -8.69
N LEU A 64 -10.93 -6.63 -8.65
CA LEU A 64 -11.15 -5.87 -7.43
C LEU A 64 -12.56 -6.16 -6.89
N ARG A 65 -12.62 -6.74 -5.68
CA ARG A 65 -13.86 -7.02 -4.97
C ARG A 65 -13.87 -6.24 -3.67
N ILE A 66 -14.91 -5.43 -3.46
CA ILE A 66 -15.08 -4.70 -2.19
C ILE A 66 -15.08 -5.70 -1.03
N GLY A 67 -14.29 -5.39 -0.01
CA GLY A 67 -14.08 -6.22 1.15
C GLY A 67 -12.92 -7.21 1.06
N SER A 68 -12.34 -7.42 -0.12
CA SER A 68 -11.14 -8.25 -0.27
C SER A 68 -9.89 -7.56 0.26
N ILE A 69 -8.93 -8.34 0.71
CA ILE A 69 -7.61 -7.88 1.13
C ILE A 69 -6.68 -7.90 -0.08
N ILE A 70 -6.06 -6.76 -0.35
CA ILE A 70 -5.17 -6.61 -1.51
C ILE A 70 -3.84 -6.06 -1.04
N GLN A 71 -2.77 -6.64 -1.58
CA GLN A 71 -1.41 -6.12 -1.42
C GLN A 71 -1.00 -5.41 -2.71
N PHE A 72 -0.48 -4.20 -2.57
CA PHE A 72 0.03 -3.40 -3.68
C PHE A 72 1.51 -3.11 -3.50
N ILE A 73 2.22 -3.00 -4.64
CA ILE A 73 3.55 -2.40 -4.70
C ILE A 73 3.50 -1.29 -5.74
N GLY A 74 3.95 -0.09 -5.37
CA GLY A 74 3.87 1.08 -6.22
C GLY A 74 4.73 2.23 -5.73
N GLU A 75 4.61 3.38 -6.40
CA GLU A 75 5.25 4.63 -6.04
C GLU A 75 4.24 5.57 -5.38
N LEU A 76 4.61 6.18 -4.25
CA LEU A 76 3.78 7.18 -3.60
C LEU A 76 3.84 8.50 -4.36
N LEU A 77 2.72 8.95 -4.89
CA LEU A 77 2.56 10.27 -5.50
C LEU A 77 1.89 11.17 -4.48
N LEU A 78 2.53 12.31 -4.22
CA LEU A 78 1.95 13.39 -3.42
C LEU A 78 1.38 14.41 -4.41
N GLU A 79 0.06 14.60 -4.37
CA GLU A 79 -0.64 15.59 -5.17
C GLU A 79 -0.49 16.99 -4.54
N PRO A 80 -0.72 18.08 -5.31
CA PRO A 80 -0.60 19.46 -4.81
C PRO A 80 -1.45 19.75 -3.56
N ASP A 81 -2.56 19.03 -3.40
CA ASP A 81 -3.47 19.17 -2.26
C ASP A 81 -3.06 18.33 -1.04
N HIS A 82 -1.82 17.81 -1.03
CA HIS A 82 -1.25 16.92 0.00
C HIS A 82 -1.96 15.57 0.14
N GLU A 83 -2.82 15.23 -0.81
CA GLU A 83 -3.36 13.88 -0.92
C GLU A 83 -2.29 12.93 -1.44
N ALA A 84 -2.15 11.79 -0.76
CA ALA A 84 -1.21 10.75 -1.14
C ALA A 84 -1.94 9.64 -1.91
N VAL A 85 -1.48 9.37 -3.12
CA VAL A 85 -1.99 8.31 -3.99
C VAL A 85 -0.85 7.35 -4.31
N LEU A 86 -1.05 6.06 -4.08
CA LEU A 86 -0.09 5.06 -4.50
C LEU A 86 -0.33 4.68 -5.97
N LYS A 87 0.59 5.03 -6.86
CA LYS A 87 0.58 4.53 -8.23
C LYS A 87 1.05 3.09 -8.26
N ALA A 88 0.11 2.15 -8.35
CA ALA A 88 0.44 0.74 -8.21
C ALA A 88 1.01 0.17 -9.50
N ARG A 89 2.12 -0.57 -9.37
CA ARG A 89 2.77 -1.33 -10.45
C ARG A 89 2.32 -2.78 -10.48
N VAL A 90 2.01 -3.31 -9.29
CA VAL A 90 1.42 -4.64 -9.13
C VAL A 90 0.42 -4.60 -7.98
N GLY A 91 -0.62 -5.42 -8.10
CA GLY A 91 -1.54 -5.71 -7.00
C GLY A 91 -1.87 -7.20 -6.98
N ARG A 92 -2.19 -7.73 -5.80
CA ARG A 92 -2.56 -9.13 -5.62
C ARG A 92 -3.63 -9.27 -4.56
N ASN A 93 -4.70 -9.99 -4.87
CA ASN A 93 -5.66 -10.46 -3.88
C ASN A 93 -4.98 -11.48 -2.94
N ILE A 94 -5.10 -11.24 -1.64
CA ILE A 94 -4.55 -12.06 -0.57
C ILE A 94 -5.64 -12.43 0.45
N ASP A 95 -6.86 -12.62 -0.03
CA ASP A 95 -7.97 -13.12 0.78
C ASP A 95 -7.58 -14.44 1.47
N GLY A 96 -7.95 -14.56 2.74
CA GLY A 96 -7.57 -15.68 3.60
C GLY A 96 -6.23 -15.51 4.34
N MET A 97 -5.49 -14.41 4.11
CA MET A 97 -4.33 -14.08 4.93
C MET A 97 -4.75 -13.66 6.35
N ASP A 98 -4.08 -14.23 7.35
CA ASP A 98 -4.18 -13.74 8.73
C ASP A 98 -3.41 -12.41 8.86
N LEU A 99 -4.16 -11.31 8.88
CA LEU A 99 -3.58 -9.96 9.00
C LEU A 99 -2.93 -9.70 10.36
N ASN A 100 -3.33 -10.41 11.43
CA ASN A 100 -2.70 -10.25 12.73
C ASN A 100 -1.32 -10.90 12.73
N LEU A 101 -1.22 -12.14 12.24
CA LEU A 101 0.06 -12.84 12.11
C LEU A 101 0.99 -12.13 11.11
N TYR A 102 0.44 -11.61 10.01
CA TYR A 102 1.19 -10.79 9.06
C TYR A 102 1.83 -9.58 9.74
N ARG A 103 1.07 -8.80 10.52
CA ARG A 103 1.61 -7.65 11.27
C ARG A 103 2.66 -8.04 12.31
N GLN A 104 2.47 -9.15 13.02
CA GLN A 104 3.49 -9.68 13.94
C GLN A 104 4.79 -10.03 13.20
N SER A 105 4.67 -10.66 12.02
CA SER A 105 5.81 -11.01 11.18
C SER A 105 6.54 -9.77 10.66
N LEU A 106 5.81 -8.70 10.32
CA LEU A 106 6.40 -7.41 9.96
C LEU A 106 7.20 -6.80 11.11
N GLN A 107 6.69 -6.89 12.34
CA GLN A 107 7.41 -6.39 13.51
C GLN A 107 8.72 -7.15 13.73
N LEU A 108 8.68 -8.48 13.67
CA LEU A 108 9.88 -9.32 13.78
C LEU A 108 10.93 -9.01 12.70
N LEU A 109 10.49 -8.78 11.46
CA LEU A 109 11.39 -8.38 10.37
C LEU A 109 12.10 -7.05 10.69
N ARG A 110 11.38 -6.08 11.27
CA ARG A 110 11.93 -4.78 11.63
C ARG A 110 12.92 -4.89 12.78
N ASP A 111 12.59 -5.67 13.79
CA ASP A 111 13.47 -5.92 14.94
C ASP A 111 14.80 -6.53 14.45
N PHE A 112 14.71 -7.56 13.59
CA PHE A 112 15.88 -8.16 12.95
C PHE A 112 16.72 -7.15 12.14
N GLN A 113 16.08 -6.32 11.32
CA GLN A 113 16.76 -5.29 10.52
C GLN A 113 17.39 -4.18 11.39
N ALA A 114 16.80 -3.88 12.54
CA ALA A 114 17.33 -2.94 13.52
C ALA A 114 18.46 -3.53 14.39
N GLY A 115 18.78 -4.82 14.22
CA GLY A 115 19.76 -5.54 15.03
C GLY A 115 19.27 -5.80 16.46
N ARG A 116 17.95 -5.95 16.65
CA ARG A 116 17.30 -6.28 17.92
C ARG A 116 16.87 -7.74 17.97
#